data_AF-A0A2Y9HB30-F1
#
_entry.id   AF-A0A2Y9HB30-F1
#
_cell.length_a   1.000
_cell.length_b   1.000
_cell.length_c   1.000
_cell.angle_alpha   90.00
_cell.angle_beta   90.00
_cell.angle_gamma   90.00
#
_symmetry.space_group_name_H-M   'P 1'
#
loop_
_entity.id
_entity.type
_entity.pdbx_description
1 polymer ?
#
loop_
_entity_poly.entity_id
_entity_poly.type
_entity_poly.pdbx_seq_one_letter_code
_entity_poly.pdbx_strand_id
1 'polypeptide(L)'
;MASSTTVPLGFHYETKYVVLSYLGLLSQEKLQEQHLSSPQGIVFDSWWLSSQPLDQEVLLKVKTEIEEELESLDKEISEAFTSTGFDRHTSPVFSPANPESSVEDCLAHLGGKVSQELKEPLQKALQMLLSQALSLTLNQRRRNTLELLPKIAMTFISCPVTTLDKSVLQSLLL
;
A
#
# COMPACT_ATOMS: atom_id res chain seq x y z
N MET A 1 -17.12 3.76 -38.95
CA MET A 1 -17.79 2.85 -37.99
C MET A 1 -16.77 2.51 -36.91
N ALA A 2 -16.96 2.96 -35.68
CA ALA A 2 -16.16 2.47 -34.56
C ALA A 2 -16.75 1.12 -34.15
N SER A 3 -16.06 0.03 -34.44
CA SER A 3 -16.44 -1.29 -33.94
C SER A 3 -16.26 -1.28 -32.42
N SER A 4 -17.35 -1.15 -31.69
CA SER A 4 -17.36 -1.39 -30.25
C SER A 4 -17.18 -2.90 -30.05
N THR A 5 -15.94 -3.34 -29.85
CA THR A 5 -15.65 -4.75 -29.57
C THR A 5 -16.02 -5.02 -28.13
N THR A 6 -17.21 -5.56 -27.90
CA THR A 6 -17.58 -6.10 -26.59
C THR A 6 -16.63 -7.26 -26.28
N VAL A 7 -15.99 -7.20 -25.12
CA VAL A 7 -15.10 -8.26 -24.65
C VAL A 7 -15.90 -9.57 -24.53
N PRO A 8 -15.39 -10.73 -25.00
CA PRO A 8 -16.09 -12.00 -24.88
C PRO A 8 -16.43 -12.32 -23.43
N LEU A 9 -17.61 -12.89 -23.18
CA LEU A 9 -18.05 -13.20 -21.81
C LEU A 9 -17.11 -14.18 -21.10
N GLY A 10 -16.51 -15.12 -21.85
CA GLY A 10 -15.49 -16.03 -21.30
C GLY A 10 -14.30 -15.31 -20.66
N PHE A 11 -13.84 -14.20 -21.24
CA PHE A 11 -12.75 -13.41 -20.67
C PHE A 11 -13.13 -12.79 -19.31
N HIS A 12 -14.40 -12.43 -19.13
CA HIS A 12 -14.89 -11.94 -17.84
C HIS A 12 -14.78 -13.03 -16.77
N TYR A 13 -15.22 -14.25 -17.09
CA TYR A 13 -15.13 -15.39 -16.17
C TYR A 13 -13.70 -15.77 -15.83
N GLU A 14 -12.84 -15.86 -16.83
CA GLU A 14 -11.42 -16.16 -16.66
C GLU A 14 -10.73 -15.11 -15.78
N THR A 15 -10.97 -13.82 -16.05
CA THR A 15 -10.36 -12.74 -15.26
C THR A 15 -10.87 -12.75 -13.82
N LYS A 16 -12.18 -12.91 -13.61
CA LYS A 16 -12.77 -12.95 -12.27
C LYS A 16 -12.22 -14.13 -11.47
N TYR A 17 -12.11 -15.31 -12.09
CA TYR A 17 -11.50 -16.48 -11.48
C TYR A 17 -10.05 -16.21 -11.04
N VAL A 18 -9.20 -15.74 -11.96
CA VAL A 18 -7.78 -15.48 -11.66
C VAL A 18 -7.61 -14.51 -10.50
N VAL A 19 -8.39 -13.42 -10.48
CA VAL A 19 -8.30 -12.41 -9.41
C VAL A 19 -8.74 -13.00 -8.08
N LEU A 20 -9.86 -13.72 -8.03
CA LEU A 20 -10.37 -14.34 -6.80
C LEU A 20 -9.41 -15.42 -6.28
N SER A 21 -8.92 -16.30 -7.15
CA SER A 21 -7.96 -17.35 -6.81
C SER A 21 -6.65 -16.75 -6.27
N TYR A 22 -6.10 -15.74 -6.95
CA TYR A 22 -4.90 -15.03 -6.49
C TYR A 22 -5.09 -14.40 -5.10
N LEU A 23 -6.22 -13.70 -4.86
CA LEU A 23 -6.52 -13.12 -3.56
C LEU A 23 -6.71 -14.19 -2.48
N GLY A 24 -7.28 -15.35 -2.84
CA GLY A 24 -7.43 -16.52 -1.97
C GLY A 24 -6.08 -17.05 -1.48
N LEU A 25 -5.11 -17.19 -2.39
CA LEU A 25 -3.74 -17.62 -2.04
C LEU A 25 -3.10 -16.67 -1.02
N LEU A 26 -3.18 -15.36 -1.27
CA LEU A 26 -2.63 -14.34 -0.35
C LEU A 26 -3.32 -14.36 1.02
N SER A 27 -4.63 -14.59 1.06
CA SER A 27 -5.40 -14.67 2.32
C SER A 27 -4.95 -15.87 3.15
N GLN A 28 -4.73 -17.03 2.50
CA GLN A 28 -4.27 -18.24 3.15
C GLN A 28 -2.84 -18.12 3.68
N GLU A 29 -1.91 -17.56 2.90
CA GLU A 29 -0.52 -17.35 3.31
C GLU A 29 -0.44 -16.50 4.60
N LYS A 30 -1.21 -15.40 4.65
CA LYS A 30 -1.29 -14.53 5.84
C LYS A 30 -1.84 -15.23 7.07
N LEU A 31 -2.86 -16.08 6.91
CA LEU A 31 -3.40 -16.88 8.02
C LEU A 31 -2.36 -17.90 8.53
N GLN A 32 -1.63 -18.54 7.61
CA GLN A 32 -0.62 -19.54 7.96
C GLN A 32 0.59 -18.91 8.67
N GLU A 33 1.09 -17.78 8.18
CA GLU A 33 2.18 -17.02 8.82
C GLU A 33 1.83 -16.61 10.25
N GLN A 34 0.59 -16.16 10.49
CA GLN A 34 0.11 -15.81 11.83
C GLN A 34 0.02 -17.03 12.77
N HIS A 35 -0.32 -18.21 12.26
CA HIS A 35 -0.33 -19.44 13.07
C HIS A 35 1.07 -19.96 13.42
N LEU A 36 2.08 -19.63 12.61
CA LEU A 36 3.46 -20.13 12.75
C LEU A 36 4.41 -19.17 13.49
N SER A 37 3.96 -17.98 13.88
CA SER A 37 4.78 -17.03 14.65
C SER A 37 5.15 -17.53 16.06
N SER A 38 6.28 -18.23 16.14
CA SER A 38 7.16 -18.43 17.30
C SER A 38 8.32 -17.41 17.24
N PRO A 39 8.85 -16.89 18.36
CA PRO A 39 9.56 -15.62 18.38
C PRO A 39 11.06 -15.76 18.04
N GLN A 40 11.44 -15.97 16.77
CA GLN A 40 12.82 -15.74 16.34
C GLN A 40 12.93 -15.29 14.88
N GLY A 41 13.16 -13.98 14.71
CA GLY A 41 14.00 -13.41 13.65
C GLY A 41 13.31 -13.03 12.34
N ILE A 42 12.92 -11.76 12.21
CA ILE A 42 13.34 -10.78 11.18
C ILE A 42 12.54 -9.48 11.42
N VAL A 43 13.26 -8.37 11.66
CA VAL A 43 12.74 -7.11 12.23
C VAL A 43 11.91 -6.28 11.23
N PHE A 44 11.64 -6.77 10.01
CA PHE A 44 10.78 -6.08 9.06
C PHE A 44 9.28 -6.31 9.31
N ASP A 45 8.94 -7.38 10.03
CA ASP A 45 7.54 -7.76 10.26
C ASP A 45 6.88 -6.90 11.36
N SER A 46 7.66 -6.08 12.07
CA SER A 46 7.17 -5.32 13.23
C SER A 46 6.20 -4.17 12.89
N TRP A 47 6.12 -3.70 11.65
CA TRP A 47 5.14 -2.66 11.27
C TRP A 47 3.80 -3.23 10.77
N TRP A 48 3.77 -4.52 10.38
CA TRP A 48 2.55 -5.24 10.00
C TRP A 48 2.00 -6.10 11.15
N LEU A 49 2.85 -6.65 12.01
CA LEU A 49 2.48 -7.45 13.19
C LEU A 49 1.86 -6.63 14.34
N SER A 50 1.75 -5.31 14.20
CA SER A 50 1.03 -4.45 15.15
C SER A 50 -0.50 -4.52 14.96
N SER A 51 -0.98 -5.20 13.92
CA SER A 51 -2.40 -5.28 13.61
C SER A 51 -3.14 -6.19 14.60
N GLN A 52 -4.05 -5.55 15.34
CA GLN A 52 -4.96 -6.11 16.34
C GLN A 52 -5.72 -7.38 15.92
N PRO A 53 -6.40 -8.09 16.84
CA PRO A 53 -7.38 -9.14 16.52
C PRO A 53 -8.47 -8.72 15.52
N LEU A 54 -8.70 -7.42 15.33
CA LEU A 54 -9.55 -6.88 14.26
C LEU A 54 -9.09 -7.33 12.86
N ASP A 55 -7.78 -7.47 12.65
CA ASP A 55 -7.19 -7.88 11.37
C ASP A 55 -7.46 -9.36 11.05
N GLN A 56 -7.63 -10.20 12.08
CA GLN A 56 -7.99 -11.60 11.91
C GLN A 56 -9.45 -11.78 11.49
N GLU A 57 -10.37 -11.06 12.14
CA GLU A 57 -11.79 -11.09 11.76
C GLU A 57 -11.99 -10.57 10.32
N VAL A 58 -11.28 -9.51 9.95
CA VAL A 58 -11.27 -8.98 8.58
C VAL A 58 -10.69 -10.00 7.60
N LEU A 59 -9.56 -10.64 7.92
CA LEU A 59 -8.94 -11.64 7.06
C LEU A 59 -9.83 -12.86 6.85
N LEU A 60 -10.48 -13.36 7.91
CA LEU A 60 -11.46 -14.43 7.83
C LEU A 60 -12.67 -14.04 6.98
N LYS A 61 -13.19 -12.82 7.18
CA LYS A 61 -14.31 -12.30 6.38
C LYS A 61 -13.96 -12.21 4.90
N VAL A 62 -12.78 -11.67 4.58
CA VAL A 62 -12.29 -11.60 3.19
C VAL A 62 -12.13 -12.99 2.59
N LYS A 63 -11.61 -13.96 3.35
CA LYS A 63 -11.55 -15.34 2.91
C LYS A 63 -12.93 -15.90 2.56
N THR A 64 -13.91 -15.74 3.46
CA THR A 64 -15.28 -16.21 3.23
C THR A 64 -15.90 -15.55 1.99
N GLU A 65 -15.73 -14.24 1.83
CA GLU A 65 -16.25 -13.50 0.66
C GLU A 65 -15.62 -13.99 -0.65
N ILE A 66 -14.33 -14.33 -0.66
CA ILE A 66 -13.66 -14.91 -1.83
C ILE A 66 -14.23 -16.30 -2.16
N GLU A 67 -14.45 -17.15 -1.16
CA GLU A 67 -15.04 -18.49 -1.35
C GLU A 67 -16.47 -18.39 -1.90
N GLU A 68 -17.29 -17.49 -1.36
CA GLU A 68 -18.66 -17.22 -1.82
C GLU A 68 -18.69 -16.69 -3.26
N GLU A 69 -17.78 -15.77 -3.62
CA GLU A 69 -17.68 -15.22 -4.98
C GLU A 69 -17.17 -16.27 -5.99
N LEU A 70 -16.30 -17.20 -5.58
CA LEU A 70 -15.86 -18.32 -6.41
C LEU A 70 -17.01 -19.31 -6.67
N GLU A 71 -17.82 -19.63 -5.66
CA GLU A 71 -19.01 -20.47 -5.81
C GLU A 71 -20.06 -19.80 -6.71
N SER A 72 -20.30 -18.51 -6.50
CA SER A 72 -21.18 -17.69 -7.33
C SER A 72 -20.74 -17.68 -8.80
N LEU A 73 -19.42 -17.58 -9.05
CA LEU A 73 -18.86 -17.63 -10.40
C LEU A 73 -19.08 -18.99 -11.08
N ASP A 74 -18.92 -20.11 -10.37
CA ASP A 74 -19.18 -21.44 -10.95
C ASP A 74 -20.65 -21.61 -11.35
N LYS A 75 -21.56 -21.07 -10.54
CA LYS A 75 -22.99 -21.00 -10.87
C LYS A 75 -23.25 -20.13 -12.09
N GLU A 76 -22.66 -18.94 -12.16
CA GLU A 76 -22.83 -18.01 -13.28
C GLU A 76 -22.36 -18.65 -14.60
N ILE A 77 -21.20 -19.31 -14.60
CA ILE A 77 -20.66 -20.03 -15.76
C ILE A 77 -21.62 -21.15 -16.19
N SER A 78 -22.11 -21.94 -15.22
CA SER A 78 -23.03 -23.06 -15.48
C SER A 78 -24.34 -22.60 -16.10
N GLU A 79 -24.90 -21.48 -15.63
CA GLU A 79 -26.11 -20.86 -16.19
C GLU A 79 -25.86 -20.28 -17.59
N ALA A 80 -24.71 -19.63 -17.79
CA ALA A 80 -24.32 -19.00 -19.04
C ALA A 80 -23.94 -20.01 -20.15
N PHE A 81 -23.61 -21.26 -19.82
CA PHE A 81 -23.22 -22.28 -20.80
C PHE A 81 -24.27 -22.45 -21.92
N THR A 82 -25.55 -22.47 -21.54
CA THR A 82 -26.65 -22.68 -22.50
C THR A 82 -26.82 -21.54 -23.52
N SER A 83 -26.43 -20.32 -23.15
CA SER A 83 -26.58 -19.13 -23.98
C SER A 83 -25.31 -18.72 -24.71
N THR A 84 -24.14 -18.99 -24.12
CA THR A 84 -22.84 -18.53 -24.63
C THR A 84 -21.98 -19.65 -25.20
N GLY A 85 -22.26 -20.91 -24.85
CA GLY A 85 -21.44 -22.06 -25.21
C GLY A 85 -20.05 -22.06 -24.55
N PHE A 86 -19.80 -21.19 -23.57
CA PHE A 86 -18.52 -21.13 -22.86
C PHE A 86 -18.36 -22.34 -21.93
N ASP A 87 -17.43 -23.23 -22.25
CA ASP A 87 -17.07 -24.39 -21.43
C ASP A 87 -15.74 -24.15 -20.69
N ARG A 88 -15.81 -24.06 -19.35
CA ARG A 88 -14.62 -23.89 -18.50
C ARG A 88 -13.61 -25.03 -18.65
N HIS A 89 -14.03 -26.25 -19.02
CA HIS A 89 -13.13 -27.38 -19.21
C HIS A 89 -12.25 -27.25 -20.47
N THR A 90 -12.62 -26.36 -21.38
CA THR A 90 -11.82 -26.04 -22.57
C THR A 90 -10.96 -24.79 -22.39
N SER A 91 -11.20 -24.02 -21.32
CA SER A 91 -10.44 -22.82 -21.04
C SER A 91 -9.06 -23.18 -20.46
N PRO A 92 -7.97 -22.59 -20.99
CA PRO A 92 -6.64 -22.81 -20.45
C PRO A 92 -6.44 -22.19 -19.05
N VAL A 93 -7.33 -21.29 -18.63
CA VAL A 93 -7.28 -20.65 -17.31
C VAL A 93 -7.86 -21.58 -16.25
N PHE A 94 -9.01 -22.20 -16.54
CA PHE A 94 -9.66 -23.14 -15.61
C PHE A 94 -9.13 -24.57 -15.71
N SER A 95 -8.55 -24.95 -16.85
CA SER A 95 -7.98 -26.28 -17.10
C SER A 95 -6.61 -26.14 -17.76
N PRO A 96 -5.61 -25.62 -17.03
CA PRO A 96 -4.27 -25.42 -17.56
C PRO A 96 -3.61 -26.76 -17.93
N ALA A 97 -2.86 -26.76 -19.02
CA ALA A 97 -2.13 -27.95 -19.48
C ALA A 97 -1.03 -28.39 -18.50
N ASN A 98 -0.56 -27.47 -17.66
CA ASN A 98 0.38 -27.73 -16.57
C ASN A 98 -0.17 -27.10 -15.28
N PRO A 99 -0.50 -27.91 -14.24
CA PRO A 99 -1.06 -27.38 -12.99
C PRO A 99 -0.08 -26.48 -12.24
N GLU A 100 1.24 -26.62 -12.47
CA GLU A 100 2.27 -25.78 -11.87
C GLU A 100 2.44 -24.42 -12.55
N SER A 101 1.65 -24.13 -13.60
CA SER A 101 1.72 -22.88 -14.36
C SER A 101 0.39 -22.14 -14.41
N SER A 102 -0.37 -22.18 -13.32
CA SER A 102 -1.58 -21.38 -13.18
C SER A 102 -1.25 -19.88 -13.24
N VAL A 103 -2.21 -19.04 -13.62
CA VAL A 103 -1.98 -17.60 -13.75
C VAL A 103 -1.84 -16.95 -12.38
N GLU A 104 -2.65 -17.40 -11.42
CA GLU A 104 -2.65 -16.99 -10.03
C GLU A 104 -1.31 -17.30 -9.33
N ASP A 105 -0.69 -18.46 -9.58
CA ASP A 105 0.63 -18.79 -9.03
C ASP A 105 1.72 -17.92 -9.66
N CYS A 106 1.63 -17.66 -10.97
CA CYS A 106 2.53 -16.73 -11.65
C CYS A 106 2.44 -15.32 -11.05
N LEU A 107 1.23 -14.85 -10.76
CA LEU A 107 0.99 -13.56 -10.11
C LEU A 107 1.54 -13.54 -8.67
N ALA A 108 1.34 -14.60 -7.90
CA ALA A 108 1.88 -14.73 -6.55
C ALA A 108 3.41 -14.68 -6.55
N HIS A 109 4.05 -15.46 -7.42
CA HIS A 109 5.50 -15.46 -7.56
C HIS A 109 6.05 -14.10 -8.01
N LEU A 110 5.41 -13.47 -9.00
CA LEU A 110 5.79 -12.14 -9.47
C LEU A 110 5.64 -11.10 -8.36
N GLY A 111 4.51 -11.12 -7.63
CA GLY A 111 4.26 -10.23 -6.51
C GLY A 111 5.30 -10.38 -5.40
N GLY A 112 5.63 -11.62 -5.03
CA GLY A 112 6.68 -11.92 -4.05
C GLY A 112 8.05 -11.41 -4.50
N LYS A 113 8.43 -11.69 -5.75
CA LYS A 113 9.69 -11.21 -6.35
C LYS A 113 9.78 -9.69 -6.36
N VAL A 114 8.73 -9.00 -6.82
CA VAL A 114 8.66 -7.53 -6.86
C VAL A 114 8.74 -6.94 -5.46
N SER A 115 8.05 -7.55 -4.49
CA SER A 115 8.10 -7.14 -3.07
C SER A 115 9.52 -7.22 -2.52
N GLN A 116 10.24 -8.33 -2.78
CA GLN A 116 11.62 -8.51 -2.33
C GLN A 116 12.59 -7.54 -3.03
N GLU A 117 12.52 -7.44 -4.37
CA GLU A 117 13.46 -6.63 -5.16
C GLU A 117 13.27 -5.12 -4.93
N LEU A 118 12.05 -4.65 -4.70
CA LEU A 118 11.76 -3.23 -4.51
C LEU A 118 11.85 -2.74 -3.07
N LYS A 119 11.89 -3.65 -2.08
CA LYS A 119 11.93 -3.29 -0.65
C LYS A 119 13.06 -2.33 -0.31
N GLU A 120 14.30 -2.69 -0.61
CA GLU A 120 15.46 -1.83 -0.29
C GLU A 120 15.52 -0.56 -1.14
N PRO A 121 15.32 -0.60 -2.48
CA PRO A 121 15.28 0.60 -3.31
C PRO A 121 14.22 1.61 -2.85
N LEU A 122 13.01 1.17 -2.52
CA LEU A 122 11.93 2.04 -2.04
C LEU A 122 12.26 2.62 -0.66
N GLN A 123 12.78 1.81 0.26
CA GLN A 123 13.18 2.29 1.58
C GLN A 123 14.28 3.36 1.47
N LYS A 124 15.28 3.13 0.61
CA LYS A 124 16.37 4.09 0.36
C LYS A 124 15.86 5.38 -0.29
N ALA A 125 14.98 5.28 -1.28
CA ALA A 125 14.37 6.45 -1.92
C ALA A 125 13.56 7.27 -0.90
N LEU A 126 12.77 6.61 -0.06
CA LEU A 126 12.00 7.26 1.00
C LEU A 126 12.90 7.96 2.01
N GLN A 127 13.98 7.31 2.47
CA GLN A 127 14.97 7.93 3.35
C GLN A 127 15.63 9.16 2.72
N MET A 128 16.03 9.08 1.45
CA MET A 128 16.62 10.21 0.72
C MET A 128 15.66 11.38 0.56
N LEU A 129 14.39 11.13 0.29
CA LEU A 129 13.38 12.18 0.13
C LEU A 129 13.11 12.91 1.46
N LEU A 130 12.93 12.15 2.55
CA LEU A 130 12.70 12.71 3.89
C LEU A 130 13.93 13.47 4.41
N SER A 131 15.08 12.80 4.39
CA SER A 131 16.37 13.32 3.94
C SER A 131 16.47 14.80 3.56
N GLN A 132 16.24 14.99 2.27
CA GLN A 132 16.39 16.23 1.54
C GLN A 132 15.37 17.28 1.98
N ALA A 133 14.12 16.88 2.22
CA ALA A 133 13.07 17.78 2.68
C ALA A 133 13.41 18.42 4.03
N LEU A 134 13.89 17.63 4.99
CA LEU A 134 14.33 18.13 6.30
C LEU A 134 15.52 19.08 6.17
N SER A 135 16.53 18.69 5.37
CA SER A 135 17.71 19.54 5.13
C SER A 135 17.33 20.88 4.52
N LEU A 136 16.49 20.91 3.48
CA LEU A 136 16.03 22.15 2.86
C LEU A 136 15.29 23.06 3.85
N THR A 137 14.41 22.48 4.66
CA THR A 137 13.60 23.22 5.65
C THR A 137 14.47 23.83 6.75
N LEU A 138 15.40 23.06 7.31
CA LEU A 138 16.33 23.55 8.34
C LEU A 138 17.28 24.61 7.79
N ASN A 139 17.81 24.41 6.58
CA ASN A 139 18.69 25.37 5.93
C ASN A 139 17.96 26.67 5.57
N GLN A 140 16.68 26.60 5.20
CA GLN A 140 15.86 27.80 4.99
C GLN A 140 15.60 28.54 6.31
N ARG A 141 15.22 27.84 7.38
CA ARG A 141 15.03 28.45 8.72
C ARG A 141 16.30 29.13 9.21
N ARG A 142 17.46 28.47 9.07
CA ARG A 142 18.77 29.02 9.45
C ARG A 142 19.09 30.28 8.65
N ARG A 143 18.85 30.28 7.33
CA ARG A 143 19.03 31.50 6.51
C ARG A 143 18.12 32.63 6.96
N ASN A 144 16.82 32.36 7.15
CA ASN A 144 15.87 33.38 7.60
C ASN A 144 16.25 33.99 8.96
N THR A 145 16.73 33.19 9.91
CA THR A 145 17.19 33.67 11.21
C THR A 145 18.46 34.51 11.11
N LEU A 146 19.44 34.08 10.30
CA LEU A 146 20.66 34.85 10.04
C LEU A 146 20.38 36.18 9.31
N GLU A 147 19.36 36.24 8.45
CA GLU A 147 18.92 37.49 7.79
C GLU A 147 18.17 38.44 8.73
N LEU A 148 17.51 37.92 9.77
CA LEU A 148 16.75 38.70 10.73
C LEU A 148 17.65 39.35 11.80
N LEU A 149 18.72 38.67 12.20
CA LEU A 149 19.63 39.11 13.27
C LEU A 149 20.26 40.50 13.02
N PRO A 150 20.80 40.82 11.82
CA PRO A 150 21.32 42.15 11.52
C PRO A 150 20.23 43.22 11.52
N LYS A 151 19.01 42.89 11.04
CA LYS A 151 17.87 43.82 11.02
C LYS A 151 17.44 44.18 12.44
N ILE A 152 17.36 43.19 13.32
CA ILE A 152 17.10 43.39 14.75
C ILE A 152 18.21 44.25 15.37
N ALA A 153 19.47 43.91 15.15
CA ALA A 153 20.60 44.70 15.67
C ALA A 153 20.56 46.16 15.21
N MET A 154 20.30 46.42 13.93
CA MET A 154 20.18 47.78 13.38
C MET A 154 18.99 48.55 13.96
N THR A 155 17.85 47.89 14.22
CA THR A 155 16.74 48.53 14.94
C THR A 155 17.07 48.88 16.39
N PHE A 156 17.89 48.08 17.08
CA PHE A 156 18.34 48.40 18.45
C PHE A 156 19.35 49.55 18.50
N ILE A 157 20.21 49.69 17.48
CA ILE A 157 21.22 50.76 17.43
C ILE A 157 20.62 52.08 16.94
N SER A 158 19.53 52.04 16.15
CA SER A 158 18.87 53.22 15.60
C SER A 158 17.73 53.78 16.48
N CYS A 159 17.37 53.12 17.59
CA CYS A 159 16.44 53.68 18.57
C CYS A 159 17.18 54.67 19.48
N PRO A 160 16.88 55.98 19.43
CA PRO A 160 17.42 56.90 20.43
C PRO A 160 16.92 56.49 21.81
N VAL A 161 17.80 56.61 22.82
CA VAL A 161 17.48 56.38 24.23
C VAL A 161 16.27 57.24 24.62
N THR A 162 15.09 56.64 24.60
CA THR A 162 13.95 57.11 25.39
C THR A 162 13.86 56.19 26.58
N THR A 163 14.06 56.79 27.75
CA THR A 163 13.97 56.20 29.09
C THR A 163 13.02 55.01 29.18
N LEU A 164 13.57 53.85 29.57
CA LEU A 164 12.88 52.60 29.81
C LEU A 164 11.78 52.79 30.86
N ASP A 165 10.51 52.82 30.44
CA ASP A 165 9.38 52.68 31.36
C ASP A 165 9.25 51.20 31.77
N LYS A 166 9.18 50.96 33.09
CA LYS A 166 9.28 49.63 33.72
C LYS A 166 8.08 48.71 33.44
N SER A 167 7.07 49.20 32.73
CA SER A 167 5.81 48.53 32.46
C SER A 167 5.89 47.47 31.34
N VAL A 168 6.88 47.54 30.44
CA VAL A 168 6.94 46.66 29.25
C VAL A 168 7.55 45.28 29.53
N LEU A 169 8.30 45.11 30.63
CA LEU A 169 8.97 43.85 30.97
C LEU A 169 8.04 42.76 31.52
N GLN A 170 6.81 43.09 31.90
CA GLN A 170 5.84 42.12 32.45
C GLN A 170 5.05 41.35 31.38
N SER A 171 5.09 41.77 30.11
CA SER A 171 4.31 41.13 29.02
C SER A 171 5.02 39.96 28.34
N LEU A 172 6.25 39.63 28.76
CA LEU A 172 7.12 38.63 28.11
C LEU A 172 7.35 37.36 28.96
N LEU A 173 6.60 37.21 30.07
CA LEU A 173 6.66 36.05 30.98
C LEU A 173 5.29 35.39 31.20
N LEU A 174 4.50 35.28 30.14
CA LEU A 174 3.34 34.36 30.03
C LEU A 174 3.37 33.74 28.63
#